data_AF-A0A7J6XUC1-F1
#
_entry.id   AF-A0A7J6XUC1-F1
#
_cell.length_a   1.000
_cell.length_b   1.000
_cell.length_c   1.000
_cell.angle_alpha   90.00
_cell.angle_beta   90.00
_cell.angle_gamma   90.00
#
_symmetry.space_group_name_H-M   'P 1'
#
loop_
_entity.id
_entity.type
_entity.pdbx_description
1 polymer ?
#
loop_
_entity_poly.entity_id
_entity_poly.type
_entity_poly.pdbx_seq_one_letter_code
_entity_poly.pdbx_strand_id
1 'polypeptide(L)'
;MYLLEGQYESVYNARWSHVVEVTGGEGTGMEAYEGEPPQPWTYKAVGVTLEKDDGVQQSGAPRLRLMVLTSDKAWPYSWGACEFNRDCYVNCEVERVWQIVKGVVDKWSSGHGETDFTPDPCVLIGTPGIGKSMAAGSYLLYQLLHYDAEKLPVVVYYIADQTFLFDKTTKKLSEYLGKGSTLDVVDRLSWRGVKGYIIYDVAEEVYRPSVGLPCNGWGMIVVTSPNENKYELWANQNLPLQIVMNCPDESDVKAMCVWEQRSKPPQQQAEYWREVKGRMDKVGPILRYIFDEQAYDDRIEKCHETVEETISPETQYYTGLGNFTMWCGNSVFHWLAKVVRIREEVCKGEFSLNLPISAHLCNKTLCMLAKLMQQDDFNSLILRLKHNLVSENMERCTVFAFLDADFITAIRHKVRELKRTTRRQPHRSALEVYSQERPTRHHVLPPPHYFSEKVGVDCCVLYVPGVEDFPLVDAFFFVNSNPRTLVGLRMSAASEHHTTASTVRQFTECLAAYFNGWEELSQELSWEIIYVQHADGMPMNDWQRCDVVNNDGVSEEEDQRIAAFWKGRVHQYQLAISPGDFRRDEALRSEV
;
A
#
# COMPACT_ATOMS: atom_id res chain seq x y z
N MET A 1 -27.64 -19.42 -25.04
CA MET A 1 -27.24 -18.21 -25.78
C MET A 1 -28.36 -17.21 -25.65
N TYR A 2 -28.15 -16.17 -24.85
CA TYR A 2 -29.05 -15.02 -24.79
C TYR A 2 -28.41 -13.88 -25.61
N LEU A 3 -29.22 -13.17 -26.40
CA LEU A 3 -28.78 -11.98 -27.13
C LEU A 3 -29.03 -10.78 -26.22
N LEU A 4 -27.97 -10.11 -25.79
CA LEU A 4 -28.08 -8.95 -24.91
C LEU A 4 -28.19 -7.69 -25.78
N GLU A 5 -29.43 -7.30 -26.07
CA GLU A 5 -29.72 -6.21 -27.01
C GLU A 5 -29.12 -4.88 -26.53
N GLY A 6 -28.38 -4.20 -27.41
CA GLY A 6 -27.81 -2.87 -27.17
C GLY A 6 -26.61 -2.79 -26.20
N GLN A 7 -26.18 -3.89 -25.58
CA GLN A 7 -24.99 -3.89 -24.72
C GLN A 7 -23.68 -3.79 -25.50
N TYR A 8 -23.57 -4.46 -26.66
CA TYR A 8 -22.43 -4.28 -27.58
C TYR A 8 -22.23 -2.80 -27.90
N GLU A 9 -23.30 -2.13 -28.38
CA GLU A 9 -23.25 -0.73 -28.76
C GLU A 9 -22.99 0.20 -27.58
N SER A 10 -23.49 -0.13 -26.38
CA SER A 10 -23.22 0.65 -25.18
C SER A 10 -21.74 0.64 -24.79
N VAL A 11 -21.09 -0.53 -24.86
CA VAL A 11 -19.67 -0.66 -24.57
C VAL A 11 -18.84 -0.01 -25.68
N TYR A 12 -19.18 -0.28 -26.94
CA TYR A 12 -18.45 0.25 -28.11
C TYR A 12 -18.50 1.78 -28.18
N ASN A 13 -19.66 2.38 -27.89
CA ASN A 13 -19.88 3.83 -27.93
C ASN A 13 -19.73 4.49 -26.54
N ALA A 14 -19.00 3.87 -25.61
CA ALA A 14 -18.75 4.44 -24.29
C ALA A 14 -18.14 5.85 -24.41
N ARG A 15 -18.65 6.78 -23.60
CA ARG A 15 -18.27 8.20 -23.69
C ARG A 15 -17.03 8.47 -22.87
N TRP A 16 -16.10 9.22 -23.45
CA TRP A 16 -14.89 9.66 -22.76
C TRP A 16 -15.14 10.87 -21.87
N SER A 17 -14.42 10.91 -20.76
CA SER A 17 -14.26 12.06 -19.89
C SER A 17 -12.90 11.96 -19.19
N HIS A 18 -12.44 13.04 -18.56
CA HIS A 18 -11.16 13.05 -17.88
C HIS A 18 -11.12 14.02 -16.70
N VAL A 19 -10.21 13.77 -15.76
CA VAL A 19 -9.92 14.63 -14.62
C VAL A 19 -8.45 15.04 -14.66
N VAL A 20 -8.21 16.33 -14.55
CA VAL A 20 -6.86 16.92 -14.49
C VAL A 20 -6.65 17.63 -13.17
N GLU A 21 -5.42 17.57 -12.69
CA GLU A 21 -4.95 18.39 -11.57
C GLU A 21 -4.44 19.74 -12.09
N VAL A 22 -4.93 20.83 -11.51
CA VAL A 22 -4.62 22.21 -11.93
C VAL A 22 -3.87 22.93 -10.81
N THR A 23 -2.70 23.48 -11.11
CA THR A 23 -1.89 24.24 -10.15
C THR A 23 -2.40 25.67 -9.99
N GLY A 24 -2.78 26.07 -8.76
CA GLY A 24 -3.00 27.48 -8.39
C GLY A 24 -4.46 27.95 -8.21
N GLY A 25 -5.45 27.06 -8.15
CA GLY A 25 -6.87 27.41 -7.90
C GLY A 25 -7.29 27.30 -6.42
N GLU A 26 -8.27 28.11 -6.00
CA GLU A 26 -8.98 27.93 -4.72
C GLU A 26 -9.95 26.73 -4.84
N GLY A 27 -9.62 25.58 -4.23
CA GLY A 27 -10.46 24.37 -4.26
C GLY A 27 -9.69 23.05 -4.06
N THR A 28 -10.27 21.92 -4.49
CA THR A 28 -9.68 20.56 -4.41
C THR A 28 -8.46 20.37 -5.32
N GLY A 29 -8.13 21.32 -6.20
CA GLY A 29 -6.99 21.28 -7.11
C GLY A 29 -7.18 20.37 -8.33
N MET A 30 -8.38 19.83 -8.57
CA MET A 30 -8.70 18.95 -9.69
C MET A 30 -10.02 19.33 -10.35
N GLU A 31 -10.08 19.18 -11.67
CA GLU A 31 -11.21 19.57 -12.50
C GLU A 31 -11.59 18.46 -13.49
N ALA A 32 -12.89 18.25 -13.69
CA ALA A 32 -13.45 17.21 -14.55
C ALA A 32 -13.97 17.80 -15.86
N TYR A 33 -13.70 17.10 -16.97
CA TYR A 33 -14.00 17.53 -18.33
C TYR A 33 -14.63 16.38 -19.12
N GLU A 34 -15.56 16.71 -20.02
CA GLU A 34 -16.08 15.75 -21.00
C GLU A 34 -15.12 15.61 -22.19
N GLY A 35 -15.07 14.41 -22.79
CA GLY A 35 -14.21 14.09 -23.92
C GLY A 35 -12.87 13.48 -23.53
N GLU A 36 -12.09 13.12 -24.55
CA GLU A 36 -10.74 12.58 -24.39
C GLU A 36 -9.78 13.65 -23.84
N PRO A 37 -8.79 13.27 -23.02
CA PRO A 37 -7.80 14.22 -22.54
C PRO A 37 -6.92 14.73 -23.69
N PRO A 38 -6.52 16.02 -23.66
CA PRO A 38 -5.70 16.60 -24.72
C PRO A 38 -4.28 16.02 -24.80
N GLN A 39 -3.77 15.51 -23.68
CA GLN A 39 -2.46 14.86 -23.60
C GLN A 39 -2.58 13.56 -22.79
N PRO A 40 -2.37 12.39 -23.42
CA PRO A 40 -2.36 11.11 -22.71
C PRO A 40 -1.05 10.94 -21.91
N TRP A 41 -1.02 9.93 -21.04
CA TRP A 41 0.22 9.55 -20.36
C TRP A 41 1.28 9.06 -21.35
N THR A 42 2.51 9.48 -21.11
CA THR A 42 3.69 9.01 -21.84
C THR A 42 4.37 7.89 -21.08
N TYR A 43 4.93 6.91 -21.79
CA TYR A 43 5.62 5.78 -21.20
C TYR A 43 7.00 5.57 -21.82
N LYS A 44 7.97 5.17 -20.99
CA LYS A 44 9.30 4.73 -21.39
C LYS A 44 9.40 3.21 -21.29
N ALA A 45 10.01 2.60 -22.30
CA ALA A 45 10.28 1.16 -22.29
C ALA A 45 11.41 0.82 -21.32
N VAL A 46 11.19 -0.19 -20.49
CA VAL A 46 12.17 -0.74 -19.56
C VAL A 46 12.11 -2.27 -19.65
N GLY A 47 13.05 -2.87 -20.37
CA GLY A 47 12.99 -4.30 -20.68
C GLY A 47 11.75 -4.64 -21.53
N VAL A 48 10.94 -5.60 -21.07
CA VAL A 48 9.65 -5.97 -21.70
C VAL A 48 8.45 -5.22 -21.11
N THR A 49 8.71 -4.21 -20.29
CA THR A 49 7.71 -3.51 -19.46
C THR A 49 7.73 -2.01 -19.75
N LEU A 50 6.79 -1.27 -19.15
CA LEU A 50 6.65 0.18 -19.33
C LEU A 50 6.71 0.91 -17.99
N GLU A 51 7.20 2.15 -18.01
CA GLU A 51 7.08 3.09 -16.89
C GLU A 51 6.53 4.40 -17.35
N LYS A 52 5.74 5.04 -16.49
CA LYS A 52 5.25 6.38 -16.73
C LYS A 52 6.43 7.35 -16.86
N ASP A 53 6.43 8.15 -17.91
CA ASP A 53 7.45 9.16 -18.15
C ASP A 53 7.03 10.50 -17.56
N ASP A 54 7.34 10.70 -16.28
CA ASP A 54 7.01 11.92 -15.55
C ASP A 54 7.96 13.10 -15.87
N GLY A 55 9.03 12.88 -16.66
CA GLY A 55 10.06 13.90 -16.95
C GLY A 55 9.69 14.90 -18.05
N VAL A 56 8.58 14.68 -18.75
CA VAL A 56 8.19 15.45 -19.96
C VAL A 56 7.14 16.53 -19.66
N GLN A 57 6.51 16.52 -18.47
CA GLN A 57 5.47 17.49 -18.14
C GLN A 57 6.06 18.84 -17.70
N GLN A 58 5.71 19.91 -18.42
CA GLN A 58 6.07 21.28 -18.09
C GLN A 58 5.49 21.68 -16.72
N SER A 59 6.32 22.30 -15.88
CA SER A 59 5.87 22.85 -14.59
C SER A 59 4.71 23.84 -14.80
N GLY A 60 3.56 23.58 -14.18
CA GLY A 60 2.36 24.41 -14.27
C GLY A 60 1.29 23.98 -15.28
N ALA A 61 1.52 22.93 -16.09
CA ALA A 61 0.51 22.39 -16.99
C ALA A 61 -0.50 21.48 -16.24
N PRO A 62 -1.80 21.47 -16.62
CA PRO A 62 -2.77 20.53 -16.06
C PRO A 62 -2.31 19.09 -16.23
N ARG A 63 -2.30 18.32 -15.14
CA ARG A 63 -1.80 16.94 -15.14
C ARG A 63 -2.96 15.96 -15.21
N LEU A 64 -2.99 15.10 -16.23
CA LEU A 64 -3.97 14.03 -16.32
C LEU A 64 -3.85 13.06 -15.14
N ARG A 65 -4.94 12.90 -14.39
CA ARG A 65 -5.04 11.99 -13.23
C ARG A 65 -5.98 10.81 -13.49
N LEU A 66 -7.05 11.03 -14.23
CA LEU A 66 -8.04 9.98 -14.49
C LEU A 66 -8.65 10.17 -15.88
N MET A 67 -8.80 9.09 -16.63
CA MET A 67 -9.76 9.02 -17.74
C MET A 67 -10.95 8.18 -17.29
N VAL A 68 -12.13 8.48 -17.83
CA VAL A 68 -13.37 7.77 -17.53
C VAL A 68 -14.06 7.39 -18.84
N LEU A 69 -14.43 6.12 -18.94
CA LEU A 69 -15.32 5.62 -19.99
C LEU A 69 -16.68 5.31 -19.39
N THR A 70 -17.73 5.99 -19.86
CA THR A 70 -19.09 5.81 -19.38
C THR A 70 -19.93 5.01 -20.38
N SER A 71 -20.34 3.80 -19.99
CA SER A 71 -21.27 2.93 -20.74
C SER A 71 -22.67 2.99 -20.13
N ASP A 72 -23.68 3.30 -20.93
CA ASP A 72 -25.07 3.45 -20.44
C ASP A 72 -25.66 2.15 -19.87
N LYS A 73 -25.20 1.00 -20.39
CA LYS A 73 -25.55 -0.36 -19.94
C LYS A 73 -24.45 -1.00 -19.09
N ALA A 74 -23.56 -0.22 -18.49
CA ALA A 74 -22.47 -0.71 -17.65
C ALA A 74 -21.49 -1.65 -18.40
N TRP A 75 -20.76 -2.48 -17.66
CA TRP A 75 -19.63 -3.28 -18.17
C TRP A 75 -19.81 -4.77 -17.84
N PRO A 76 -19.16 -5.70 -18.59
CA PRO A 76 -19.34 -7.13 -18.37
C PRO A 76 -19.14 -7.61 -16.94
N TYR A 77 -18.20 -7.01 -16.20
CA TYR A 77 -17.94 -7.38 -14.81
C TYR A 77 -19.15 -7.17 -13.88
N SER A 78 -20.03 -6.23 -14.24
CA SER A 78 -21.21 -5.82 -13.47
C SER A 78 -22.51 -6.50 -13.92
N TRP A 79 -22.54 -7.15 -15.09
CA TRP A 79 -23.79 -7.71 -15.65
C TRP A 79 -24.33 -8.91 -14.88
N GLY A 80 -23.46 -9.65 -14.18
CA GLY A 80 -23.83 -10.73 -13.26
C GLY A 80 -23.94 -10.31 -11.78
N ALA A 81 -23.59 -9.07 -11.44
CA ALA A 81 -23.54 -8.57 -10.06
C ALA A 81 -24.70 -7.59 -9.76
N CYS A 82 -25.06 -7.42 -8.48
CA CYS A 82 -26.02 -6.38 -8.06
C CYS A 82 -25.41 -4.95 -8.08
N GLU A 83 -24.12 -4.81 -8.42
CA GLU A 83 -23.40 -3.55 -8.48
C GLU A 83 -23.47 -2.96 -9.90
N PHE A 84 -24.38 -2.03 -10.14
CA PHE A 84 -24.48 -1.35 -11.43
C PHE A 84 -23.55 -0.13 -11.47
N ASN A 85 -22.43 -0.23 -12.19
CA ASN A 85 -21.51 0.89 -12.41
C ASN A 85 -21.31 1.17 -13.90
N ARG A 86 -21.59 2.40 -14.32
CA ARG A 86 -21.44 2.85 -15.71
C ARG A 86 -20.03 3.29 -16.06
N ASP A 87 -19.26 3.70 -15.06
CA ASP A 87 -17.98 4.36 -15.23
C ASP A 87 -16.82 3.37 -15.08
N CYS A 88 -15.95 3.32 -16.09
CA CYS A 88 -14.68 2.62 -16.04
C CYS A 88 -13.56 3.63 -15.78
N TYR A 89 -12.96 3.55 -14.60
CA TYR A 89 -11.90 4.46 -14.13
C TYR A 89 -10.53 4.02 -14.64
N VAL A 90 -9.93 4.78 -15.56
CA VAL A 90 -8.63 4.47 -16.17
C VAL A 90 -7.59 5.44 -15.64
N ASN A 91 -6.75 4.98 -14.71
CA ASN A 91 -5.55 5.70 -14.27
C ASN A 91 -4.33 5.29 -15.12
N CYS A 92 -3.15 5.84 -14.80
CA CYS A 92 -1.94 5.54 -15.54
C CYS A 92 -1.50 4.06 -15.46
N GLU A 93 -1.82 3.34 -14.38
CA GLU A 93 -1.52 1.91 -14.26
C GLU A 93 -2.43 1.07 -15.17
N VAL A 94 -3.72 1.40 -15.26
CA VAL A 94 -4.66 0.74 -16.17
C VAL A 94 -4.27 0.99 -17.63
N GLU A 95 -3.93 2.23 -17.98
CA GLU A 95 -3.42 2.55 -19.32
C GLU A 95 -2.11 1.82 -19.63
N ARG A 96 -1.21 1.69 -18.65
CA ARG A 96 0.05 0.94 -18.82
C ARG A 96 -0.21 -0.52 -19.18
N VAL A 97 -1.16 -1.17 -18.51
CA VAL A 97 -1.56 -2.56 -18.81
C VAL A 97 -2.00 -2.66 -20.27
N TRP A 98 -2.83 -1.73 -20.74
CA TRP A 98 -3.24 -1.70 -22.14
C TRP A 98 -2.05 -1.52 -23.08
N GLN A 99 -1.12 -0.60 -22.80
CA GLN A 99 0.05 -0.38 -23.66
C GLN A 99 0.94 -1.62 -23.78
N ILE A 100 1.09 -2.41 -22.70
CA ILE A 100 1.81 -3.70 -22.73
C ILE A 100 1.06 -4.70 -23.61
N VAL A 101 -0.25 -4.88 -23.38
CA VAL A 101 -1.09 -5.81 -24.16
C VAL A 101 -1.13 -5.41 -25.64
N LYS A 102 -1.25 -4.13 -25.93
CA LYS A 102 -1.20 -3.58 -27.28
C LYS A 102 0.11 -3.94 -27.97
N GLY A 103 1.24 -3.81 -27.28
CA GLY A 103 2.55 -4.23 -27.82
C GLY A 103 2.60 -5.72 -28.18
N VAL A 104 1.94 -6.59 -27.41
CA VAL A 104 1.79 -8.03 -27.72
C VAL A 104 0.90 -8.24 -28.95
N VAL A 105 -0.27 -7.58 -29.00
CA VAL A 105 -1.23 -7.68 -30.11
C VAL A 105 -0.66 -7.14 -31.42
N ASP A 106 0.10 -6.04 -31.36
CA ASP A 106 0.74 -5.41 -32.52
C ASP A 106 1.86 -6.30 -33.10
N LYS A 107 2.69 -6.91 -32.23
CA LYS A 107 3.72 -7.89 -32.66
C LYS A 107 3.07 -9.06 -33.38
N TRP A 108 2.01 -9.63 -32.81
CA TRP A 108 1.25 -10.71 -33.43
C TRP A 108 0.65 -10.32 -34.78
N SER A 109 0.17 -9.08 -34.90
CA SER A 109 -0.38 -8.54 -36.15
C SER A 109 0.66 -8.28 -37.24
N SER A 110 1.94 -8.14 -36.87
CA SER A 110 3.04 -7.81 -37.79
C SER A 110 3.76 -9.03 -38.37
N GLY A 111 3.50 -10.24 -37.86
CA GLY A 111 4.12 -11.48 -38.31
C GLY A 111 3.90 -11.73 -39.80
N HIS A 112 4.98 -11.74 -40.57
CA HIS A 112 4.99 -11.97 -42.02
C HIS A 112 4.59 -13.40 -42.38
N GLY A 113 3.29 -13.69 -42.42
CA GLY A 113 2.75 -14.88 -43.10
C GLY A 113 3.04 -16.24 -42.48
N GLU A 114 3.72 -16.31 -41.33
CA GLU A 114 3.82 -17.55 -40.55
C GLU A 114 2.49 -17.82 -39.84
N THR A 115 1.87 -18.94 -40.16
CA THR A 115 0.53 -19.33 -39.70
C THR A 115 0.48 -19.79 -38.24
N ASP A 116 1.63 -19.91 -37.57
CA ASP A 116 1.78 -20.59 -36.27
C ASP A 116 2.15 -19.64 -35.11
N PHE A 117 2.18 -18.33 -35.34
CA PHE A 117 2.54 -17.37 -34.28
C PHE A 117 1.34 -17.05 -33.39
N THR A 118 1.27 -17.69 -32.22
CA THR A 118 0.36 -17.34 -31.14
C THR A 118 1.00 -16.20 -30.30
N PRO A 119 0.29 -15.10 -30.01
CA PRO A 119 0.83 -14.05 -29.14
C PRO A 119 1.15 -14.61 -27.75
N ASP A 120 2.22 -14.11 -27.14
CA ASP A 120 2.55 -14.46 -25.76
C ASP A 120 1.37 -14.14 -24.84
N PRO A 121 0.80 -15.13 -24.12
CA PRO A 121 -0.28 -14.87 -23.20
C PRO A 121 0.19 -13.96 -22.08
N CYS A 122 -0.72 -13.17 -21.52
CA CYS A 122 -0.42 -12.25 -20.43
C CYS A 122 -1.12 -12.70 -19.14
N VAL A 123 -0.53 -12.37 -17.99
CA VAL A 123 -1.19 -12.48 -16.68
C VAL A 123 -1.10 -11.16 -15.95
N LEU A 124 -2.26 -10.59 -15.62
CA LEU A 124 -2.42 -9.36 -14.84
C LEU A 124 -2.67 -9.72 -13.38
N ILE A 125 -1.70 -9.43 -12.54
CA ILE A 125 -1.72 -9.67 -11.10
C ILE A 125 -1.85 -8.34 -10.38
N GLY A 126 -2.73 -8.26 -9.39
CA GLY A 126 -2.78 -7.09 -8.51
C GLY A 126 -3.65 -7.35 -7.29
N THR A 127 -3.49 -6.50 -6.28
CA THR A 127 -4.21 -6.61 -4.99
C THR A 127 -5.72 -6.82 -5.19
N PRO A 128 -6.38 -7.73 -4.44
CA PRO A 128 -7.84 -7.88 -4.51
C PRO A 128 -8.57 -6.56 -4.22
N GLY A 129 -9.65 -6.28 -4.95
CA GLY A 129 -10.49 -5.09 -4.70
C GLY A 129 -10.00 -3.76 -5.29
N ILE A 130 -8.83 -3.70 -5.95
CA ILE A 130 -8.30 -2.44 -6.54
C ILE A 130 -8.90 -2.04 -7.90
N GLY A 131 -9.93 -2.74 -8.36
CA GLY A 131 -10.59 -2.43 -9.64
C GLY A 131 -9.97 -3.09 -10.89
N LYS A 132 -9.27 -4.23 -10.78
CA LYS A 132 -8.75 -4.94 -11.98
C LYS A 132 -9.86 -5.29 -12.99
N SER A 133 -10.93 -5.96 -12.54
CA SER A 133 -12.08 -6.31 -13.37
C SER A 133 -12.85 -5.06 -13.82
N MET A 134 -13.10 -4.16 -12.86
CA MET A 134 -13.88 -2.93 -13.04
C MET A 134 -13.25 -1.95 -14.03
N ALA A 135 -11.93 -1.76 -13.96
CA ALA A 135 -11.17 -0.83 -14.77
C ALA A 135 -10.35 -1.54 -15.86
N ALA A 136 -9.33 -2.33 -15.50
CA ALA A 136 -8.43 -2.91 -16.49
C ALA A 136 -9.14 -3.88 -17.45
N GLY A 137 -9.99 -4.77 -16.95
CA GLY A 137 -10.79 -5.67 -17.78
C GLY A 137 -11.71 -4.92 -18.74
N SER A 138 -12.50 -3.99 -18.21
CA SER A 138 -13.39 -3.11 -18.99
C SER A 138 -12.65 -2.30 -20.05
N TYR A 139 -11.50 -1.72 -19.68
CA TYR A 139 -10.71 -0.88 -20.57
C TYR A 139 -10.03 -1.70 -21.68
N LEU A 140 -9.48 -2.87 -21.35
CA LEU A 140 -8.95 -3.82 -22.33
C LEU A 140 -10.03 -4.22 -23.33
N LEU A 141 -11.25 -4.51 -22.87
CA LEU A 141 -12.35 -4.83 -23.75
C LEU A 141 -12.67 -3.67 -24.70
N TYR A 142 -12.85 -2.46 -24.16
CA TYR A 142 -13.10 -1.27 -24.98
C TYR A 142 -12.03 -1.11 -26.06
N GLN A 143 -10.76 -1.16 -25.68
CA GLN A 143 -9.64 -0.99 -26.59
C GLN A 143 -9.55 -2.10 -27.66
N LEU A 144 -9.79 -3.35 -27.29
CA LEU A 144 -9.80 -4.48 -28.24
C LEU A 144 -10.98 -4.42 -29.22
N LEU A 145 -12.13 -3.90 -28.79
CA LEU A 145 -13.28 -3.64 -29.67
C LEU A 145 -12.98 -2.55 -30.70
N HIS A 146 -12.16 -1.56 -30.33
CA HIS A 146 -11.70 -0.48 -31.23
C HIS A 146 -10.44 -0.83 -32.03
N TYR A 147 -9.80 -1.98 -31.75
CA TYR A 147 -8.71 -2.49 -32.58
C TYR A 147 -9.20 -2.90 -33.97
N ASP A 148 -8.29 -3.03 -34.93
CA ASP A 148 -8.59 -3.44 -36.31
C ASP A 148 -9.41 -4.76 -36.35
N ALA A 149 -10.63 -4.70 -36.90
CA ALA A 149 -11.55 -5.82 -36.95
C ALA A 149 -11.15 -6.89 -37.97
N GLU A 150 -10.34 -6.55 -38.98
CA GLU A 150 -9.83 -7.53 -39.94
C GLU A 150 -8.77 -8.43 -39.30
N LYS A 151 -8.00 -7.87 -38.36
CA LYS A 151 -6.96 -8.59 -37.61
C LYS A 151 -7.51 -9.32 -36.40
N LEU A 152 -8.46 -8.69 -35.71
CA LEU A 152 -9.07 -9.18 -34.49
C LEU A 152 -10.60 -9.05 -34.56
N PRO A 153 -11.30 -10.00 -35.22
CA PRO A 153 -12.75 -9.94 -35.39
C PRO A 153 -13.55 -10.31 -34.14
N VAL A 154 -12.97 -11.04 -33.18
CA VAL A 154 -13.67 -11.55 -32.00
C VAL A 154 -12.93 -11.22 -30.70
N VAL A 155 -13.66 -10.77 -29.69
CA VAL A 155 -13.18 -10.61 -28.31
C VAL A 155 -14.08 -11.42 -27.38
N VAL A 156 -13.50 -12.20 -26.46
CA VAL A 156 -14.24 -13.01 -25.50
C VAL A 156 -13.87 -12.58 -24.08
N TYR A 157 -14.87 -12.30 -23.25
CA TYR A 157 -14.70 -11.94 -21.85
C TYR A 157 -15.28 -13.04 -20.96
N TYR A 158 -14.44 -13.74 -20.20
CA TYR A 158 -14.85 -14.68 -19.16
C TYR A 158 -14.87 -13.99 -17.81
N ILE A 159 -15.95 -14.15 -17.04
CA ILE A 159 -15.99 -13.75 -15.63
C ILE A 159 -16.92 -14.69 -14.86
N ALA A 160 -16.44 -15.18 -13.72
CA ALA A 160 -17.15 -16.18 -12.92
C ALA A 160 -17.62 -17.37 -13.78
N ASP A 161 -18.92 -17.62 -13.85
CA ASP A 161 -19.55 -18.67 -14.67
C ASP A 161 -20.14 -18.15 -16.00
N GLN A 162 -19.95 -16.87 -16.30
CA GLN A 162 -20.47 -16.19 -17.48
C GLN A 162 -19.40 -16.00 -18.55
N THR A 163 -19.82 -16.02 -19.81
CA THR A 163 -18.94 -15.64 -20.92
C THR A 163 -19.66 -14.80 -21.95
N PHE A 164 -19.01 -13.70 -22.33
CA PHE A 164 -19.48 -12.72 -23.27
C PHE A 164 -18.62 -12.76 -24.53
N LEU A 165 -19.22 -13.10 -25.67
CA LEU A 165 -18.56 -13.10 -26.97
C LEU A 165 -18.99 -11.88 -27.76
N PHE A 166 -18.03 -11.02 -28.08
CA PHE A 166 -18.20 -9.83 -28.90
C PHE A 166 -17.69 -10.11 -30.32
N ASP A 167 -18.62 -10.19 -31.26
CA ASP A 167 -18.34 -10.29 -32.69
C ASP A 167 -18.35 -8.89 -33.29
N LYS A 168 -17.16 -8.40 -33.67
CA LYS A 168 -16.96 -7.06 -34.23
C LYS A 168 -17.41 -6.96 -35.69
N THR A 169 -17.50 -8.09 -36.39
CA THR A 169 -17.94 -8.14 -37.80
C THR A 169 -19.44 -7.96 -37.92
N THR A 170 -20.20 -8.60 -37.03
CA THR A 170 -21.66 -8.51 -37.01
C THR A 170 -22.19 -7.52 -35.97
N LYS A 171 -21.30 -6.95 -35.14
CA LYS A 171 -21.61 -6.09 -33.99
C LYS A 171 -22.61 -6.74 -33.02
N LYS A 172 -22.37 -8.01 -32.71
CA LYS A 172 -23.24 -8.81 -31.84
C LYS A 172 -22.53 -9.24 -30.58
N LEU A 173 -23.31 -9.28 -29.50
CA LEU A 173 -22.92 -9.81 -28.22
C LEU A 173 -23.74 -11.07 -27.91
N SER A 174 -23.05 -12.16 -27.62
CA SER A 174 -23.65 -13.44 -27.22
C SER A 174 -23.21 -13.82 -25.82
N GLU A 175 -24.16 -14.16 -24.95
CA GLU A 175 -23.90 -14.67 -23.61
C GLU A 175 -24.02 -16.19 -23.54
N TYR A 176 -23.02 -16.81 -22.92
CA TYR A 176 -22.97 -18.24 -22.63
C TYR A 176 -22.84 -18.45 -21.11
N LEU A 177 -23.63 -19.38 -20.60
CA LEU A 177 -23.59 -19.80 -19.20
C LEU A 177 -22.86 -21.14 -19.10
N GLY A 178 -21.91 -21.21 -18.16
CA GLY A 178 -21.13 -22.40 -17.87
C GLY A 178 -19.92 -22.59 -18.78
N LYS A 179 -18.82 -23.02 -18.17
CA LYS A 179 -17.48 -23.13 -18.79
C LYS A 179 -17.42 -24.07 -20.00
N GLY A 180 -18.12 -25.22 -19.93
CA GLY A 180 -18.06 -26.26 -20.96
C GLY A 180 -18.66 -25.83 -22.30
N SER A 181 -19.82 -25.16 -22.29
CA SER A 181 -20.49 -24.73 -23.53
C SER A 181 -19.70 -23.67 -24.31
N THR A 182 -18.88 -22.92 -23.61
CA THR A 182 -18.13 -21.78 -24.13
C THR A 182 -16.78 -22.18 -24.73
N LEU A 183 -16.04 -23.08 -24.10
CA LEU A 183 -14.77 -23.60 -24.65
C LEU A 183 -15.00 -24.21 -26.05
N ASP A 184 -16.09 -24.97 -26.21
CA ASP A 184 -16.49 -25.52 -27.51
C ASP A 184 -16.74 -24.44 -28.58
N VAL A 185 -17.21 -23.24 -28.19
CA VAL A 185 -17.45 -22.14 -29.13
C VAL A 185 -16.13 -21.52 -29.58
N VAL A 186 -15.24 -21.20 -28.63
CA VAL A 186 -13.93 -20.62 -28.94
C VAL A 186 -13.10 -21.59 -29.76
N ASP A 187 -13.08 -22.87 -29.40
CA ASP A 187 -12.42 -23.92 -30.18
C ASP A 187 -12.99 -23.95 -31.61
N ARG A 188 -14.31 -24.08 -31.79
CA ARG A 188 -14.90 -24.10 -33.14
C ARG A 188 -14.57 -22.88 -33.98
N LEU A 189 -14.42 -21.70 -33.37
CA LEU A 189 -14.00 -20.48 -34.06
C LEU A 189 -12.52 -20.55 -34.47
N SER A 190 -11.64 -20.94 -33.54
CA SER A 190 -10.22 -21.16 -33.82
C SER A 190 -10.00 -22.20 -34.93
N TRP A 191 -10.71 -23.34 -34.89
CA TRP A 191 -10.66 -24.38 -35.94
C TRP A 191 -11.12 -23.87 -37.32
N ARG A 192 -11.96 -22.83 -37.37
CA ARG A 192 -12.38 -22.16 -38.62
C ARG A 192 -11.39 -21.07 -39.07
N GLY A 193 -10.27 -20.90 -38.38
CA GLY A 193 -9.26 -19.87 -38.65
C GLY A 193 -9.66 -18.48 -38.18
N VAL A 194 -10.70 -18.34 -37.34
CA VAL A 194 -11.08 -17.04 -36.78
C VAL A 194 -10.11 -16.68 -35.68
N LYS A 195 -9.45 -15.53 -35.82
CA LYS A 195 -8.59 -14.94 -34.79
C LYS A 195 -9.43 -14.26 -33.72
N GLY A 196 -8.98 -14.28 -32.49
CA GLY A 196 -9.66 -13.59 -31.40
C GLY A 196 -8.76 -13.36 -30.19
N TYR A 197 -9.30 -12.64 -29.21
CA TYR A 197 -8.60 -12.30 -27.97
C TYR A 197 -9.48 -12.60 -26.76
N ILE A 198 -8.90 -13.23 -25.74
CA ILE A 198 -9.58 -13.66 -24.53
C ILE A 198 -9.16 -12.77 -23.36
N ILE A 199 -10.13 -12.14 -22.70
CA ILE A 199 -9.96 -11.58 -21.36
C ILE A 199 -10.55 -12.60 -20.39
N TYR A 200 -9.71 -13.19 -19.54
CA TYR A 200 -10.13 -14.22 -18.60
C TYR A 200 -10.04 -13.70 -17.16
N ASP A 201 -11.17 -13.27 -16.62
CA ASP A 201 -11.28 -12.64 -15.31
C ASP A 201 -11.60 -13.66 -14.22
N VAL A 202 -10.59 -13.98 -13.40
CA VAL A 202 -10.68 -15.03 -12.39
C VAL A 202 -11.28 -14.47 -11.10
N ALA A 203 -12.61 -14.49 -11.03
CA ALA A 203 -13.36 -14.12 -9.83
C ALA A 203 -13.05 -15.08 -8.65
N GLU A 204 -13.23 -16.38 -8.85
CA GLU A 204 -13.05 -17.40 -7.82
C GLU A 204 -12.09 -18.51 -8.24
N GLU A 205 -11.54 -19.23 -7.26
CA GLU A 205 -10.59 -20.32 -7.52
C GLU A 205 -11.18 -21.48 -8.30
N VAL A 206 -12.49 -21.71 -8.27
CA VAL A 206 -13.13 -22.80 -9.01
C VAL A 206 -13.18 -22.52 -10.53
N TYR A 207 -13.00 -21.26 -10.94
CA TYR A 207 -13.11 -20.83 -12.33
C TYR A 207 -11.74 -20.64 -13.02
N ARG A 208 -10.71 -21.40 -12.64
CA ARG A 208 -9.34 -21.31 -13.22
C ARG A 208 -9.33 -21.49 -14.74
N PRO A 209 -8.44 -20.82 -15.50
CA PRO A 209 -8.34 -21.04 -16.94
C PRO A 209 -8.01 -22.50 -17.28
N SER A 210 -8.56 -23.00 -18.38
CA SER A 210 -8.17 -24.31 -18.92
C SER A 210 -6.73 -24.25 -19.42
N VAL A 211 -5.95 -25.31 -19.18
CA VAL A 211 -4.55 -25.37 -19.61
C VAL A 211 -4.37 -25.30 -21.13
N GLY A 212 -5.38 -25.74 -21.90
CA GLY A 212 -5.40 -25.67 -23.36
C GLY A 212 -5.79 -24.31 -23.95
N LEU A 213 -6.03 -23.30 -23.11
CA LEU A 213 -6.17 -21.92 -23.56
C LEU A 213 -4.80 -21.20 -23.54
N PRO A 214 -4.60 -20.17 -24.38
CA PRO A 214 -5.46 -19.80 -25.51
C PRO A 214 -5.49 -20.87 -26.61
N CYS A 215 -6.59 -20.89 -27.38
CA CYS A 215 -6.65 -21.71 -28.59
C CYS A 215 -5.61 -21.23 -29.61
N ASN A 216 -5.20 -22.10 -30.54
CA ASN A 216 -4.25 -21.73 -31.59
C ASN A 216 -4.71 -20.48 -32.36
N GLY A 217 -3.81 -19.52 -32.53
CA GLY A 217 -4.08 -18.26 -33.22
C GLY A 217 -4.92 -17.26 -32.41
N TRP A 218 -5.09 -17.46 -31.11
CA TRP A 218 -5.78 -16.52 -30.20
C TRP A 218 -4.81 -15.90 -29.20
N GLY A 219 -5.06 -14.63 -28.84
CA GLY A 219 -4.43 -13.99 -27.69
C GLY A 219 -5.24 -14.13 -26.42
N MET A 220 -4.56 -14.00 -25.29
CA MET A 220 -5.21 -14.13 -23.99
C MET A 220 -4.50 -13.34 -22.90
N ILE A 221 -5.31 -12.72 -22.04
CA ILE A 221 -4.88 -12.18 -20.75
C ILE A 221 -5.71 -12.78 -19.62
N VAL A 222 -5.03 -13.25 -18.56
CA VAL A 222 -5.67 -13.68 -17.32
C VAL A 222 -5.62 -12.55 -16.31
N VAL A 223 -6.77 -12.09 -15.83
CA VAL A 223 -6.88 -11.07 -14.77
C VAL A 223 -7.14 -11.80 -13.45
N THR A 224 -6.22 -11.65 -12.48
CA THR A 224 -6.26 -12.47 -11.26
C THR A 224 -5.71 -11.74 -10.02
N SER A 225 -6.11 -12.22 -8.85
CA SER A 225 -5.49 -11.87 -7.57
C SER A 225 -4.10 -12.53 -7.43
N PRO A 226 -3.26 -12.12 -6.46
CA PRO A 226 -1.90 -12.66 -6.25
C PRO A 226 -1.83 -14.09 -5.70
N ASN A 227 -2.89 -14.88 -5.89
CA ASN A 227 -2.96 -16.27 -5.46
C ASN A 227 -2.73 -17.17 -6.67
N GLU A 228 -1.52 -17.73 -6.78
CA GLU A 228 -1.08 -18.58 -7.90
C GLU A 228 -2.01 -19.76 -8.14
N ASN A 229 -2.58 -20.35 -7.09
CA ASN A 229 -3.48 -21.50 -7.19
C ASN A 229 -4.57 -21.26 -8.25
N LYS A 230 -5.00 -20.01 -8.46
CA LYS A 230 -6.00 -19.61 -9.45
C LYS A 230 -5.61 -19.81 -10.91
N TYR A 231 -4.32 -19.87 -11.25
CA TYR A 231 -3.86 -19.88 -12.64
C TYR A 231 -2.54 -20.63 -12.89
N GLU A 232 -1.88 -21.15 -11.85
CA GLU A 232 -0.56 -21.79 -11.90
C GLU A 232 -0.48 -22.91 -12.95
N LEU A 233 -1.45 -23.83 -12.97
CA LEU A 233 -1.48 -24.93 -13.94
C LEU A 233 -1.46 -24.44 -15.39
N TRP A 234 -2.15 -23.33 -15.66
CA TRP A 234 -2.17 -22.70 -16.98
C TRP A 234 -0.86 -21.96 -17.25
N ALA A 235 -0.34 -21.20 -16.28
CA ALA A 235 0.90 -20.45 -16.42
C ALA A 235 2.12 -21.35 -16.65
N ASN A 236 2.20 -22.51 -15.99
CA ASN A 236 3.30 -23.46 -16.16
C ASN A 236 3.39 -24.03 -17.58
N GLN A 237 2.28 -24.09 -18.31
CA GLN A 237 2.26 -24.59 -19.69
C GLN A 237 2.44 -23.47 -20.72
N ASN A 238 1.93 -22.27 -20.42
CA ASN A 238 1.83 -21.18 -21.39
C ASN A 238 2.89 -20.08 -21.20
N LEU A 239 3.63 -20.10 -20.08
CA LEU A 239 4.71 -19.16 -19.73
C LEU A 239 4.33 -17.68 -19.99
N PRO A 240 3.25 -17.18 -19.36
CA PRO A 240 2.69 -15.88 -19.69
C PRO A 240 3.61 -14.73 -19.27
N LEU A 241 3.54 -13.63 -20.02
CA LEU A 241 4.11 -12.35 -19.62
C LEU A 241 3.39 -11.84 -18.36
N GLN A 242 4.13 -11.77 -17.25
CA GLN A 242 3.63 -11.24 -15.99
C GLN A 242 3.55 -9.71 -16.01
N ILE A 243 2.37 -9.18 -15.68
CA ILE A 243 2.09 -7.77 -15.49
C ILE A 243 1.59 -7.58 -14.06
N VAL A 244 2.30 -6.79 -13.26
CA VAL A 244 1.89 -6.47 -11.89
C VAL A 244 1.27 -5.08 -11.88
N MET A 245 -0.01 -4.98 -11.53
CA MET A 245 -0.74 -3.70 -11.42
C MET A 245 -0.66 -3.20 -9.98
N ASN A 246 -0.08 -2.01 -9.81
CA ASN A 246 -0.05 -1.34 -8.50
C ASN A 246 -1.46 -0.90 -8.08
N CYS A 247 -1.64 -0.73 -6.77
CA CYS A 247 -2.81 -0.01 -6.26
C CYS A 247 -2.80 1.46 -6.74
N PRO A 248 -3.98 2.09 -6.90
CA PRO A 248 -4.04 3.52 -7.20
C PRO A 248 -3.40 4.35 -6.08
N ASP A 249 -2.79 5.48 -6.45
CA ASP A 249 -2.24 6.43 -5.48
C ASP A 249 -3.32 7.36 -4.89
N GLU A 250 -2.96 8.20 -3.91
CA GLU A 250 -3.90 9.15 -3.30
C GLU A 250 -4.54 10.08 -4.34
N SER A 251 -3.77 10.53 -5.34
CA SER A 251 -4.25 11.45 -6.36
C SER A 251 -5.21 10.77 -7.34
N ASP A 252 -4.98 9.50 -7.66
CA ASP A 252 -5.89 8.69 -8.47
C ASP A 252 -7.25 8.55 -7.78
N VAL A 253 -7.25 8.15 -6.49
CA VAL A 253 -8.49 7.99 -5.71
C VAL A 253 -9.20 9.33 -5.54
N LYS A 254 -8.44 10.41 -5.30
CA LYS A 254 -9.00 11.77 -5.22
C LYS A 254 -9.66 12.19 -6.53
N ALA A 255 -9.05 11.87 -7.68
CA ALA A 255 -9.64 12.15 -8.99
C ALA A 255 -10.94 11.37 -9.21
N MET A 256 -11.02 10.11 -8.76
CA MET A 256 -12.26 9.32 -8.78
C MET A 256 -13.34 9.98 -7.91
N CYS A 257 -13.01 10.46 -6.71
CA CYS A 257 -13.95 11.18 -5.84
C CYS A 257 -14.48 12.47 -6.49
N VAL A 258 -13.58 13.24 -7.12
CA VAL A 258 -13.95 14.47 -7.83
C VAL A 258 -14.89 14.15 -8.99
N TRP A 259 -14.61 13.08 -9.75
CA TRP A 259 -15.49 12.64 -10.81
C TRP A 259 -16.86 12.22 -10.27
N GLU A 260 -16.92 11.36 -9.26
CA GLU A 260 -18.17 10.85 -8.70
C GLU A 260 -19.04 11.99 -8.13
N GLN A 261 -18.42 12.92 -7.41
CA GLN A 261 -19.09 14.04 -6.74
C GLN A 261 -19.17 15.31 -7.60
N ARG A 262 -18.87 15.25 -8.90
CA ARG A 262 -18.79 16.42 -9.81
C ARG A 262 -20.06 17.29 -9.86
N SER A 263 -21.22 16.69 -9.59
CA SER A 263 -22.51 17.41 -9.55
C SER A 263 -22.78 18.13 -8.22
N LYS A 264 -21.98 17.86 -7.18
CA LYS A 264 -22.14 18.40 -5.84
C LYS A 264 -21.33 19.68 -5.65
N PRO A 265 -21.70 20.55 -4.69
CA PRO A 265 -20.92 21.72 -4.33
C PRO A 265 -19.52 21.36 -3.81
N PRO A 266 -18.49 22.22 -3.98
CA PRO A 266 -17.12 21.94 -3.56
C PRO A 266 -16.96 21.54 -2.08
N GLN A 267 -17.79 22.09 -1.19
CA GLN A 267 -17.77 21.73 0.24
C GLN A 267 -18.11 20.25 0.46
N GLN A 268 -19.15 19.74 -0.20
CA GLN A 268 -19.54 18.33 -0.09
C GLN A 268 -18.49 17.40 -0.74
N GLN A 269 -17.88 17.84 -1.85
CA GLN A 269 -16.77 17.09 -2.46
C GLN A 269 -15.58 16.97 -1.51
N ALA A 270 -15.25 18.05 -0.78
CA ALA A 270 -14.17 18.06 0.20
C ALA A 270 -14.49 17.21 1.45
N GLU A 271 -15.75 17.21 1.91
CA GLU A 271 -16.22 16.34 2.99
C GLU A 271 -16.14 14.86 2.58
N TYR A 272 -16.67 14.51 1.41
CA TYR A 272 -16.59 13.15 0.87
C TYR A 272 -15.14 12.67 0.69
N TRP A 273 -14.26 13.52 0.15
CA TRP A 273 -12.84 13.19 0.04
C TRP A 273 -12.19 12.94 1.41
N ARG A 274 -12.54 13.73 2.44
CA ARG A 274 -12.01 13.55 3.80
C ARG A 274 -12.40 12.18 4.37
N GLU A 275 -13.64 11.75 4.14
CA GLU A 275 -14.13 10.43 4.55
C GLU A 275 -13.41 9.31 3.82
N VAL A 276 -13.34 9.36 2.47
CA VAL A 276 -12.66 8.36 1.65
C VAL A 276 -11.17 8.29 2.01
N LYS A 277 -10.51 9.43 2.22
CA LYS A 277 -9.11 9.48 2.66
C LYS A 277 -8.94 8.82 4.02
N GLY A 278 -9.81 9.12 5.00
CA GLY A 278 -9.77 8.49 6.31
C GLY A 278 -9.93 6.96 6.24
N ARG A 279 -10.81 6.46 5.39
CA ARG A 279 -10.96 5.01 5.12
C ARG A 279 -9.71 4.43 4.46
N MET A 280 -9.17 5.12 3.45
CA MET A 280 -7.95 4.72 2.75
C MET A 280 -6.72 4.66 3.67
N ASP A 281 -6.61 5.57 4.65
CA ASP A 281 -5.54 5.54 5.65
C ASP A 281 -5.61 4.29 6.53
N LYS A 282 -6.81 3.72 6.72
CA LYS A 282 -7.05 2.52 7.55
C LYS A 282 -6.97 1.22 6.76
N VAL A 283 -7.62 1.10 5.61
CA VAL A 283 -7.68 -0.14 4.80
C VAL A 283 -6.96 -0.04 3.45
N GLY A 284 -6.12 0.98 3.26
CA GLY A 284 -5.37 1.20 2.03
C GLY A 284 -6.24 1.61 0.83
N PRO A 285 -5.64 1.84 -0.35
CA PRO A 285 -6.33 2.25 -1.57
C PRO A 285 -7.06 1.08 -2.26
N ILE A 286 -7.94 0.40 -1.52
CA ILE A 286 -8.73 -0.73 -2.03
C ILE A 286 -10.12 -0.22 -2.42
N LEU A 287 -10.28 0.13 -3.70
CA LEU A 287 -11.46 0.81 -4.25
C LEU A 287 -12.79 0.19 -3.83
N ARG A 288 -12.88 -1.15 -3.79
CA ARG A 288 -14.09 -1.88 -3.36
C ARG A 288 -14.60 -1.47 -1.97
N TYR A 289 -13.71 -1.09 -1.05
CA TYR A 289 -14.07 -0.86 0.34
C TYR A 289 -14.03 0.61 0.74
N ILE A 290 -13.33 1.49 0.02
CA ILE A 290 -13.15 2.88 0.48
C ILE A 290 -14.29 3.83 0.09
N PHE A 291 -15.03 3.52 -0.98
CA PHE A 291 -16.14 4.36 -1.45
C PHE A 291 -17.47 4.11 -0.74
N ASP A 292 -17.65 2.92 -0.15
CA ASP A 292 -18.86 2.52 0.56
C ASP A 292 -18.59 2.35 2.06
N GLU A 293 -19.43 2.94 2.91
CA GLU A 293 -19.24 2.96 4.36
C GLU A 293 -19.41 1.56 4.98
N GLN A 294 -20.44 0.82 4.59
CA GLN A 294 -20.69 -0.51 5.14
C GLN A 294 -19.61 -1.49 4.72
N ALA A 295 -19.21 -1.46 3.45
CA ALA A 295 -18.12 -2.29 2.93
C ALA A 295 -16.79 -1.96 3.63
N TYR A 296 -16.55 -0.69 3.95
CA TYR A 296 -15.41 -0.29 4.77
C TYR A 296 -15.47 -0.88 6.18
N ASP A 297 -16.60 -0.72 6.87
CA ASP A 297 -16.80 -1.19 8.25
C ASP A 297 -16.61 -2.71 8.36
N ASP A 298 -17.27 -3.47 7.47
CA ASP A 298 -17.12 -4.93 7.40
C ASP A 298 -15.66 -5.32 7.14
N ARG A 299 -14.95 -4.57 6.29
CA ARG A 299 -13.57 -4.87 5.90
C ARG A 299 -12.58 -4.60 7.03
N ILE A 300 -12.72 -3.47 7.73
CA ILE A 300 -11.81 -3.11 8.82
C ILE A 300 -12.04 -3.99 10.05
N GLU A 301 -13.27 -4.39 10.33
CA GLU A 301 -13.60 -5.39 11.35
C GLU A 301 -12.89 -6.71 11.04
N LYS A 302 -13.06 -7.25 9.82
CA LYS A 302 -12.39 -8.49 9.40
C LYS A 302 -10.87 -8.40 9.43
N CYS A 303 -10.28 -7.26 9.08
CA CYS A 303 -8.85 -7.01 9.26
C CYS A 303 -8.44 -7.16 10.73
N HIS A 304 -9.20 -6.54 11.63
CA HIS A 304 -8.89 -6.51 13.06
C HIS A 304 -9.03 -7.88 13.69
N GLU A 305 -10.10 -8.61 13.37
CA GLU A 305 -10.29 -10.01 13.73
C GLU A 305 -9.11 -10.87 13.24
N THR A 306 -8.72 -10.74 11.97
CA THR A 306 -7.59 -11.52 11.40
C THR A 306 -6.29 -11.31 12.19
N VAL A 307 -6.03 -10.07 12.65
CA VAL A 307 -4.85 -9.78 13.48
C VAL A 307 -5.00 -10.35 14.89
N GLU A 308 -6.19 -10.28 15.48
CA GLU A 308 -6.43 -10.69 16.88
C GLU A 308 -6.59 -12.21 17.06
N GLU A 309 -7.17 -12.90 16.09
CA GLU A 309 -7.36 -14.35 16.11
C GLU A 309 -6.06 -15.14 15.92
N THR A 310 -4.95 -14.47 15.61
CA THR A 310 -3.66 -15.13 15.36
C THR A 310 -3.13 -15.82 16.63
N ILE A 311 -3.15 -17.16 16.66
CA ILE A 311 -2.52 -17.99 17.70
C ILE A 311 -1.08 -18.35 17.26
N SER A 312 -0.18 -18.63 18.20
CA SER A 312 1.26 -18.88 17.99
C SER A 312 1.69 -19.71 16.74
N PRO A 313 1.02 -20.82 16.31
CA PRO A 313 1.42 -21.53 15.09
C PRO A 313 1.04 -20.81 13.77
N GLU A 314 0.14 -19.83 13.80
CA GLU A 314 -0.33 -19.09 12.62
C GLU A 314 0.58 -17.91 12.24
N THR A 315 1.55 -17.57 13.08
CA THR A 315 2.55 -16.51 12.79
C THR A 315 3.35 -16.78 11.51
N GLN A 316 3.47 -18.06 11.10
CA GLN A 316 4.12 -18.45 9.84
C GLN A 316 3.40 -17.86 8.61
N TYR A 317 2.08 -17.64 8.68
CA TYR A 317 1.32 -17.01 7.58
C TYR A 317 1.75 -15.56 7.34
N TYR A 318 2.42 -14.90 8.30
CA TYR A 318 2.88 -13.52 8.14
C TYR A 318 4.29 -13.42 7.54
N THR A 319 5.01 -14.54 7.42
CA THR A 319 6.43 -14.54 6.98
C THR A 319 6.62 -14.09 5.54
N GLY A 320 5.59 -14.21 4.69
CA GLY A 320 5.61 -13.72 3.31
C GLY A 320 5.49 -12.20 3.16
N LEU A 321 5.27 -11.45 4.24
CA LEU A 321 5.36 -9.99 4.22
C LEU A 321 6.82 -9.56 3.98
N GLY A 322 7.00 -8.62 3.05
CA GLY A 322 8.31 -8.19 2.56
C GLY A 322 9.02 -9.22 1.69
N ASN A 323 8.33 -10.27 1.23
CA ASN A 323 8.87 -11.26 0.28
C ASN A 323 8.24 -11.12 -1.12
N PHE A 324 8.97 -11.64 -2.12
CA PHE A 324 8.53 -11.71 -3.51
C PHE A 324 7.57 -12.89 -3.82
N THR A 325 7.37 -13.78 -2.85
CA THR A 325 6.56 -14.99 -3.02
C THR A 325 5.08 -14.62 -3.14
N MET A 326 4.37 -15.25 -4.08
CA MET A 326 2.92 -15.06 -4.18
C MET A 326 2.18 -15.66 -2.98
N TRP A 327 0.88 -15.40 -2.87
CA TRP A 327 0.16 -15.63 -1.62
C TRP A 327 -0.13 -17.10 -1.33
N CYS A 328 0.00 -18.01 -2.30
CA CYS A 328 -0.16 -19.46 -2.14
C CYS A 328 -1.39 -19.90 -1.33
N GLY A 329 -2.54 -19.23 -1.50
CA GLY A 329 -3.77 -19.52 -0.75
C GLY A 329 -3.83 -18.98 0.69
N ASN A 330 -2.86 -18.16 1.11
CA ASN A 330 -2.83 -17.54 2.43
C ASN A 330 -3.94 -16.49 2.57
N SER A 331 -4.96 -16.82 3.37
CA SER A 331 -6.12 -15.95 3.63
C SER A 331 -5.74 -14.67 4.40
N VAL A 332 -4.68 -14.70 5.21
CA VAL A 332 -4.20 -13.52 5.96
C VAL A 332 -3.81 -12.39 4.99
N PHE A 333 -3.16 -12.73 3.88
CA PHE A 333 -2.73 -11.74 2.90
C PHE A 333 -3.88 -11.10 2.15
N HIS A 334 -4.99 -11.83 1.96
CA HIS A 334 -6.22 -11.23 1.45
C HIS A 334 -6.68 -10.04 2.29
N TRP A 335 -6.48 -10.14 3.61
CA TRP A 335 -6.95 -9.15 4.55
C TRP A 335 -5.93 -8.08 4.91
N LEU A 336 -4.63 -8.39 4.90
CA LEU A 336 -3.59 -7.52 5.47
C LEU A 336 -2.47 -7.12 4.49
N ALA A 337 -2.40 -7.73 3.31
CA ALA A 337 -1.35 -7.45 2.33
C ALA A 337 -1.87 -6.82 1.03
N LYS A 338 -1.04 -5.97 0.43
CA LYS A 338 -1.13 -5.50 -0.95
C LYS A 338 0.10 -5.94 -1.71
N VAL A 339 -0.05 -6.09 -3.02
CA VAL A 339 1.07 -6.31 -3.92
C VAL A 339 1.56 -4.98 -4.45
N VAL A 340 2.87 -4.80 -4.40
CA VAL A 340 3.57 -3.69 -5.04
C VAL A 340 4.54 -4.23 -6.07
N ARG A 341 4.55 -3.61 -7.23
CA ARG A 341 5.45 -3.91 -8.33
C ARG A 341 6.88 -3.49 -7.97
N ILE A 342 7.82 -4.42 -8.08
CA ILE A 342 9.26 -4.19 -7.94
C ILE A 342 9.98 -4.72 -9.18
N ARG A 343 11.15 -4.13 -9.43
CA ARG A 343 12.09 -4.56 -10.45
C ARG A 343 13.46 -4.76 -9.84
N GLU A 344 14.13 -5.83 -10.22
CA GLU A 344 15.56 -5.99 -10.00
C GLU A 344 16.29 -5.65 -11.30
N GLU A 345 17.35 -4.85 -11.24
CA GLU A 345 18.12 -4.44 -12.44
C GLU A 345 18.67 -5.63 -13.23
N VAL A 346 18.88 -6.77 -12.56
CA VAL A 346 19.42 -8.00 -13.15
C VAL A 346 18.37 -8.78 -13.93
N CYS A 347 17.09 -8.64 -13.57
CA CYS A 347 15.98 -9.42 -14.12
C CYS A 347 15.04 -8.51 -14.92
N LYS A 348 14.91 -8.74 -16.24
CA LYS A 348 14.09 -7.90 -17.15
C LYS A 348 12.57 -8.00 -16.95
N GLY A 349 12.07 -8.55 -15.84
CA GLY A 349 10.65 -8.83 -15.56
C GLY A 349 10.09 -8.07 -14.33
N GLU A 350 8.76 -8.07 -14.18
CA GLU A 350 8.08 -7.47 -13.01
C GLU A 350 7.89 -8.51 -11.90
N PHE A 351 8.27 -8.16 -10.67
CA PHE A 351 8.04 -8.97 -9.47
C PHE A 351 6.98 -8.32 -8.57
N SER A 352 6.24 -9.14 -7.83
CA SER A 352 5.34 -8.68 -6.78
C SER A 352 6.02 -8.72 -5.43
N LEU A 353 6.10 -7.61 -4.71
CA LEU A 353 6.44 -7.57 -3.29
C LEU A 353 5.16 -7.47 -2.45
N ASN A 354 5.04 -8.31 -1.44
CA ASN A 354 3.92 -8.24 -0.49
C ASN A 354 4.21 -7.21 0.58
N LEU A 355 3.37 -6.19 0.65
CA LEU A 355 3.45 -5.13 1.64
C LEU A 355 2.19 -5.07 2.49
N PRO A 356 2.25 -4.56 3.72
CA PRO A 356 1.05 -4.21 4.46
C PRO A 356 0.16 -3.26 3.64
N ILE A 357 -1.16 -3.46 3.73
CA ILE A 357 -2.14 -2.67 2.96
C ILE A 357 -2.06 -1.18 3.30
N SER A 358 -2.01 -0.88 4.59
CA SER A 358 -1.94 0.45 5.18
C SER A 358 -0.92 0.45 6.31
N ALA A 359 -0.49 1.65 6.70
CA ALA A 359 0.37 1.80 7.86
C ALA A 359 -0.39 1.39 9.15
N HIS A 360 -1.69 1.75 9.27
CA HIS A 360 -2.55 1.36 10.40
C HIS A 360 -2.57 -0.15 10.65
N LEU A 361 -2.75 -0.94 9.59
CA LEU A 361 -2.76 -2.40 9.71
C LEU A 361 -1.36 -2.97 9.90
N CYS A 362 -0.34 -2.39 9.26
CA CYS A 362 1.06 -2.73 9.53
C CYS A 362 1.35 -2.61 11.02
N ASN A 363 0.89 -1.52 11.63
CA ASN A 363 1.07 -1.28 13.05
C ASN A 363 0.47 -2.36 13.91
N LYS A 364 -0.83 -2.61 13.70
CA LYS A 364 -1.57 -3.58 14.50
C LYS A 364 -0.94 -4.97 14.36
N THR A 365 -0.60 -5.36 13.13
CA THR A 365 0.05 -6.64 12.83
C THR A 365 1.42 -6.77 13.49
N LEU A 366 2.33 -5.80 13.34
CA LEU A 366 3.67 -5.88 13.90
C LEU A 366 3.67 -5.87 15.43
N CYS A 367 2.82 -5.04 16.07
CA CYS A 367 2.66 -5.04 17.51
C CYS A 367 2.13 -6.38 18.05
N MET A 368 1.23 -7.05 17.31
CA MET A 368 0.78 -8.39 17.65
C MET A 368 1.89 -9.42 17.46
N LEU A 369 2.56 -9.42 16.31
CA LEU A 369 3.61 -10.39 15.98
C LEU A 369 4.82 -10.28 16.93
N ALA A 370 5.15 -9.08 17.41
CA ALA A 370 6.16 -8.86 18.43
C ALA A 370 5.86 -9.58 19.76
N LYS A 371 4.59 -9.90 20.05
CA LYS A 371 4.22 -10.68 21.25
C LYS A 371 4.34 -12.19 21.02
N LEU A 372 4.17 -12.65 19.77
CA LEU A 372 3.96 -14.07 19.46
C LEU A 372 5.15 -14.74 18.78
N MET A 373 5.92 -14.00 17.99
CA MET A 373 7.04 -14.54 17.22
C MET A 373 8.30 -14.68 18.08
N GLN A 374 9.17 -15.61 17.71
CA GLN A 374 10.53 -15.64 18.26
C GLN A 374 11.29 -14.38 17.81
N GLN A 375 12.22 -13.93 18.67
CA GLN A 375 12.97 -12.70 18.44
C GLN A 375 13.69 -12.68 17.08
N ASP A 376 14.33 -13.79 16.70
CA ASP A 376 15.10 -13.90 15.45
C ASP A 376 14.18 -13.86 14.22
N ASP A 377 13.03 -14.53 14.26
CA ASP A 377 12.05 -14.52 13.18
C ASP A 377 11.42 -13.13 13.01
N PHE A 378 11.12 -12.45 14.12
CA PHE A 378 10.60 -11.09 14.10
C PHE A 378 11.63 -10.11 13.55
N ASN A 379 12.89 -10.18 14.00
CA ASN A 379 13.97 -9.34 13.48
C ASN A 379 14.17 -9.56 11.97
N SER A 380 14.05 -10.82 11.50
CA SER A 380 14.08 -11.16 10.08
C SER A 380 12.92 -10.53 9.30
N LEU A 381 11.70 -10.54 9.87
CA LEU A 381 10.54 -9.86 9.29
C LEU A 381 10.75 -8.34 9.19
N ILE A 382 11.26 -7.70 10.24
CA ILE A 382 11.58 -6.27 10.25
C ILE A 382 12.58 -5.93 9.14
N LEU A 383 13.63 -6.74 8.98
CA LEU A 383 14.63 -6.54 7.94
C LEU A 383 14.02 -6.62 6.52
N ARG A 384 13.05 -7.52 6.29
CA ARG A 384 12.32 -7.60 5.02
C ARG A 384 11.40 -6.41 4.80
N LEU A 385 10.75 -5.94 5.86
CA LEU A 385 9.81 -4.83 5.80
C LEU A 385 10.47 -3.45 5.84
N LYS A 386 11.79 -3.37 5.99
CA LYS A 386 12.53 -2.12 6.24
C LYS A 386 12.20 -0.97 5.27
N HIS A 387 11.97 -1.26 4.00
CA HIS A 387 11.59 -0.26 2.99
C HIS A 387 10.19 0.35 3.20
N ASN A 388 9.35 -0.30 4.00
CA ASN A 388 7.95 0.10 4.27
C ASN A 388 7.78 0.71 5.67
N LEU A 389 8.76 0.52 6.56
CA LEU A 389 8.67 1.00 7.93
C LEU A 389 8.74 2.53 8.02
N VAL A 390 9.19 3.20 6.96
CA VAL A 390 9.11 4.67 6.81
C VAL A 390 8.07 4.98 5.74
N SER A 391 6.82 4.92 6.17
CA SER A 391 5.67 5.47 5.46
C SER A 391 5.58 6.98 5.70
N GLU A 392 4.95 7.72 4.77
CA GLU A 392 4.66 9.17 4.92
C GLU A 392 3.89 9.45 6.22
N ASN A 393 2.99 8.53 6.60
CA ASN A 393 2.21 8.60 7.82
C ASN A 393 2.96 8.01 9.01
N MET A 394 4.22 8.38 9.27
CA MET A 394 5.06 7.77 10.33
C MET A 394 4.30 7.25 11.54
N GLU A 395 4.31 5.93 11.68
CA GLU A 395 3.46 5.23 12.61
C GLU A 395 4.29 4.56 13.72
N ARG A 396 3.62 4.08 14.76
CA ARG A 396 4.28 3.53 15.94
C ARG A 396 5.21 2.36 15.62
N CYS A 397 4.92 1.53 14.62
CA CYS A 397 5.79 0.39 14.29
C CYS A 397 7.09 0.77 13.58
N THR A 398 7.27 2.03 13.18
CA THR A 398 8.59 2.54 12.77
C THR A 398 9.62 2.40 13.90
N VAL A 399 9.19 2.33 15.17
CA VAL A 399 10.10 2.06 16.30
C VAL A 399 10.85 0.74 16.15
N PHE A 400 10.24 -0.28 15.51
CA PHE A 400 10.90 -1.57 15.32
C PHE A 400 12.09 -1.50 14.37
N ALA A 401 12.20 -0.44 13.54
CA ALA A 401 13.40 -0.18 12.74
C ALA A 401 14.65 -0.02 13.62
N PHE A 402 14.53 0.42 14.89
CA PHE A 402 15.66 0.56 15.81
C PHE A 402 16.30 -0.78 16.22
N LEU A 403 15.67 -1.92 15.88
CA LEU A 403 16.27 -3.25 16.00
C LEU A 403 17.29 -3.54 14.89
N ASP A 404 17.24 -2.82 13.76
CA ASP A 404 18.15 -2.98 12.62
C ASP A 404 19.45 -2.19 12.83
N ALA A 405 20.58 -2.90 12.74
CA ALA A 405 21.92 -2.34 12.90
C ALA A 405 22.27 -1.33 11.80
N ASP A 406 21.87 -1.63 10.57
CA ASP A 406 22.20 -0.84 9.39
C ASP A 406 21.45 0.50 9.48
N PHE A 407 20.17 0.46 9.88
CA PHE A 407 19.35 1.65 10.14
C PHE A 407 19.94 2.55 11.23
N ILE A 408 20.30 2.00 12.40
CA ILE A 408 20.90 2.77 13.50
C ILE A 408 22.21 3.45 13.03
N THR A 409 23.02 2.74 12.25
CA THR A 409 24.28 3.27 11.72
C THR A 409 24.05 4.46 10.78
N ALA A 410 23.02 4.39 9.93
CA ALA A 410 22.66 5.47 9.01
C ALA A 410 22.12 6.72 9.73
N ILE A 411 21.28 6.55 10.75
CA ILE A 411 20.57 7.67 11.39
C ILE A 411 21.33 8.32 12.55
N ARG A 412 22.28 7.64 13.20
CA ARG A 412 22.91 8.13 14.44
C ARG A 412 23.56 9.51 14.30
N HIS A 413 24.04 9.85 13.10
CA HIS A 413 24.67 11.13 12.79
C HIS A 413 23.68 12.22 12.37
N LYS A 414 22.40 11.88 12.16
CA LYS A 414 21.32 12.80 11.81
C LYS A 414 20.60 13.38 13.03
N VAL A 415 20.86 12.84 14.22
CA VAL A 415 20.21 13.27 15.47
C VAL A 415 20.68 14.68 15.82
N ARG A 416 19.73 15.63 15.92
CA ARG A 416 20.01 17.04 16.18
C ARG A 416 19.39 17.48 17.51
N GLU A 417 20.19 18.03 18.41
CA GLU A 417 19.68 18.57 19.68
C GLU A 417 18.78 19.80 19.45
N LEU A 418 17.59 19.77 20.03
CA LEU A 418 16.65 20.89 20.09
C LEU A 418 17.08 21.84 21.21
N LYS A 419 17.80 22.91 20.85
CA LYS A 419 18.40 23.81 21.81
C LYS A 419 17.39 24.83 22.35
N ARG A 420 17.37 24.97 23.68
CA ARG A 420 16.66 26.07 24.36
C ARG A 420 17.36 27.43 24.20
N THR A 421 18.69 27.44 24.16
CA THR A 421 19.52 28.66 24.13
C THR A 421 20.80 28.42 23.33
N THR A 422 21.21 29.39 22.50
CA THR A 422 22.40 29.32 21.63
C THR A 422 23.74 29.17 22.37
N ARG A 423 23.79 29.38 23.70
CA ARG A 423 25.02 29.39 24.52
C ARG A 423 25.39 28.05 25.18
N ARG A 424 24.58 26.99 25.08
CA ARG A 424 24.91 25.67 25.64
C ARG A 424 25.77 24.88 24.64
N GLN A 425 26.81 24.21 25.12
CA GLN A 425 27.55 23.26 24.28
C GLN A 425 26.61 22.14 23.81
N PRO A 426 26.75 21.65 22.57
CA PRO A 426 25.90 20.58 22.06
C PRO A 426 26.07 19.32 22.91
N HIS A 427 24.97 18.75 23.39
CA HIS A 427 24.97 17.40 23.95
C HIS A 427 24.83 16.39 22.80
N ARG A 428 25.73 15.41 22.73
CA ARG A 428 25.61 14.31 21.76
C ARG A 428 24.65 13.29 22.33
N SER A 429 23.69 12.84 21.53
CA SER A 429 22.70 11.86 21.98
C SER A 429 23.35 10.55 22.40
N ALA A 430 22.77 9.88 23.38
CA ALA A 430 23.12 8.52 23.75
C ALA A 430 23.04 7.57 22.55
N LEU A 431 22.09 7.78 21.63
CA LEU A 431 21.99 7.02 20.38
C LEU A 431 23.22 7.20 19.48
N GLU A 432 23.81 8.40 19.46
CA GLU A 432 25.01 8.70 18.68
C GLU A 432 26.28 8.13 19.32
N VAL A 433 26.42 8.31 20.64
CA VAL A 433 27.64 7.97 21.38
C VAL A 433 27.72 6.46 21.66
N TYR A 434 26.61 5.85 22.01
CA TYR A 434 26.51 4.45 22.44
C TYR A 434 25.75 3.59 21.42
N SER A 435 25.96 3.82 20.12
CA SER A 435 25.25 3.08 19.06
C SER A 435 25.48 1.55 19.10
N GLN A 436 26.52 1.08 19.80
CA GLN A 436 26.77 -0.35 20.05
C GLN A 436 25.82 -0.95 21.09
N GLU A 437 25.23 -0.12 21.94
CA GLU A 437 24.22 -0.49 22.94
C GLU A 437 22.78 -0.26 22.42
N ARG A 438 22.63 -0.27 21.09
CA ARG A 438 21.33 -0.21 20.43
C ARG A 438 20.44 -1.38 20.86
N PRO A 439 19.11 -1.24 20.73
CA PRO A 439 18.21 -2.37 20.89
C PRO A 439 18.55 -3.53 19.94
N THR A 440 18.63 -4.74 20.48
CA THR A 440 18.80 -5.99 19.71
C THR A 440 17.61 -6.93 19.85
N ARG A 441 16.82 -6.73 20.90
CA ARG A 441 15.56 -7.42 21.17
C ARG A 441 14.47 -6.43 21.56
N HIS A 442 13.22 -6.86 21.49
CA HIS A 442 12.08 -6.06 21.93
C HIS A 442 11.36 -6.70 23.12
N HIS A 443 10.59 -5.90 23.83
CA HIS A 443 9.67 -6.36 24.86
C HIS A 443 8.38 -5.56 24.79
N VAL A 444 7.27 -6.24 24.53
CA VAL A 444 5.96 -5.58 24.44
C VAL A 444 5.34 -5.49 25.83
N LEU A 445 5.13 -4.27 26.32
CA LEU A 445 4.56 -4.03 27.64
C LEU A 445 3.03 -4.14 27.59
N PRO A 446 2.39 -4.99 28.40
CA PRO A 446 0.93 -5.08 28.45
C PRO A 446 0.33 -3.82 29.08
N PRO A 447 -0.98 -3.53 28.96
CA PRO A 447 -1.59 -2.37 29.61
C PRO A 447 -1.32 -2.37 31.14
N PRO A 448 -1.10 -1.20 31.76
CA PRO A 448 -0.73 -1.12 33.18
C PRO A 448 -1.72 -1.82 34.13
N HIS A 449 -3.01 -1.82 33.78
CA HIS A 449 -4.08 -2.44 34.58
C HIS A 449 -4.16 -3.98 34.48
N TYR A 450 -3.46 -4.59 33.52
CA TYR A 450 -3.41 -6.04 33.31
C TYR A 450 -2.07 -6.67 33.74
N PHE A 451 -1.17 -5.88 34.33
CA PHE A 451 0.19 -6.29 34.61
C PHE A 451 0.35 -6.77 36.06
N SER A 452 0.75 -8.03 36.23
CA SER A 452 0.88 -8.67 37.56
C SER A 452 2.32 -8.83 38.05
N GLU A 453 3.33 -8.81 37.16
CA GLU A 453 4.73 -9.10 37.51
C GLU A 453 5.71 -8.10 36.91
N LYS A 454 6.37 -7.33 37.76
CA LYS A 454 7.41 -6.35 37.37
C LYS A 454 8.60 -7.01 36.66
N VAL A 455 9.09 -6.37 35.61
CA VAL A 455 10.26 -6.79 34.83
C VAL A 455 11.52 -6.07 35.33
N GLY A 456 12.69 -6.69 35.12
CA GLY A 456 13.97 -6.01 35.26
C GLY A 456 14.18 -4.91 34.21
N VAL A 457 15.00 -3.92 34.56
CA VAL A 457 15.43 -2.88 33.62
C VAL A 457 16.66 -3.37 32.88
N ASP A 458 16.45 -3.84 31.65
CA ASP A 458 17.50 -4.34 30.78
C ASP A 458 17.93 -3.26 29.77
N CYS A 459 19.24 -3.15 29.54
CA CYS A 459 19.78 -2.35 28.45
C CYS A 459 19.67 -3.12 27.12
N CYS A 460 19.74 -2.40 26.00
CA CYS A 460 19.63 -2.98 24.65
C CYS A 460 18.28 -3.69 24.37
N VAL A 461 17.21 -3.31 25.08
CA VAL A 461 15.83 -3.78 24.87
C VAL A 461 14.95 -2.62 24.43
N LEU A 462 14.27 -2.77 23.30
CA LEU A 462 13.24 -1.85 22.84
C LEU A 462 11.91 -2.20 23.53
N TYR A 463 11.51 -1.38 24.50
CA TYR A 463 10.22 -1.49 25.16
C TYR A 463 9.15 -0.80 24.33
N VAL A 464 8.17 -1.57 23.85
CA VAL A 464 7.06 -1.09 23.04
C VAL A 464 5.77 -1.28 23.83
N PRO A 465 5.06 -0.21 24.21
CA PRO A 465 3.81 -0.36 24.92
C PRO A 465 2.73 -0.97 24.02
N GLY A 466 1.91 -1.85 24.60
CA GLY A 466 0.85 -2.58 23.90
C GLY A 466 -0.46 -1.80 23.76
N VAL A 467 -0.54 -0.57 24.26
CA VAL A 467 -1.71 0.33 24.21
C VAL A 467 -1.42 1.54 23.36
N GLU A 468 -2.36 1.95 22.50
CA GLU A 468 -2.18 3.07 21.55
C GLU A 468 -1.91 4.40 22.28
N ASP A 469 -2.71 4.74 23.29
CA ASP A 469 -2.60 6.01 24.04
C ASP A 469 -1.57 5.95 25.18
N PHE A 470 -0.42 5.31 24.94
CA PHE A 470 0.64 5.29 25.93
C PHE A 470 1.21 6.71 26.14
N PRO A 471 1.40 7.16 27.39
CA PRO A 471 1.82 8.53 27.65
C PRO A 471 3.25 8.81 27.14
N LEU A 472 3.44 10.03 26.63
CA LEU A 472 4.71 10.66 26.26
C LEU A 472 5.45 10.09 25.03
N VAL A 473 5.59 8.77 24.90
CA VAL A 473 6.47 8.12 23.91
C VAL A 473 5.79 6.91 23.25
N ASP A 474 6.23 6.58 22.04
CA ASP A 474 5.72 5.44 21.27
C ASP A 474 6.49 4.15 21.56
N ALA A 475 7.77 4.29 21.93
CA ALA A 475 8.64 3.24 22.45
C ALA A 475 9.81 3.87 23.22
N PHE A 476 10.54 3.08 24.00
CA PHE A 476 11.75 3.55 24.69
C PHE A 476 12.75 2.41 24.92
N PHE A 477 14.01 2.76 25.19
CA PHE A 477 15.05 1.81 25.57
C PHE A 477 16.05 2.43 26.54
N PHE A 478 16.84 1.60 27.20
CA PHE A 478 17.89 2.03 28.13
C PHE A 478 19.29 1.81 27.55
N VAL A 479 20.14 2.79 27.75
CA VAL A 479 21.57 2.78 27.39
C VAL A 479 22.39 2.80 28.68
N ASN A 480 23.38 1.93 28.77
CA ASN A 480 24.30 1.79 29.90
C ASN A 480 25.40 2.87 29.89
N SER A 481 24.97 4.13 29.85
CA SER A 481 25.81 5.30 30.05
C SER A 481 26.05 5.59 31.54
N ASN A 482 26.89 6.58 31.85
CA ASN A 482 27.09 7.07 33.22
C ASN A 482 26.74 8.57 33.33
N PRO A 483 25.57 8.94 33.88
CA PRO A 483 24.52 8.05 34.40
C PRO A 483 23.77 7.30 33.29
N ARG A 484 23.01 6.25 33.64
CA ARG A 484 22.19 5.47 32.70
C ARG A 484 21.15 6.37 32.03
N THR A 485 20.94 6.19 30.73
CA THR A 485 20.03 7.04 29.93
C THR A 485 18.79 6.27 29.49
N LEU A 486 17.60 6.84 29.72
CA LEU A 486 16.35 6.45 29.07
C LEU A 486 16.23 7.24 27.77
N VAL A 487 16.13 6.54 26.65
CA VAL A 487 15.91 7.12 25.32
C VAL A 487 14.46 6.83 24.92
N GLY A 488 13.62 7.86 24.92
CA GLY A 488 12.25 7.82 24.45
C GLY A 488 12.15 8.16 22.97
N LEU A 489 11.41 7.35 22.22
CA LEU A 489 11.12 7.56 20.80
C LEU A 489 9.68 8.07 20.66
N ARG A 490 9.52 9.23 20.01
CA ARG A 490 8.21 9.80 19.70
C ARG A 490 8.09 10.00 18.19
N MET A 491 7.28 9.17 17.54
CA MET A 491 6.91 9.30 16.14
C MET A 491 5.95 10.48 16.00
N SER A 492 6.22 11.36 15.04
CA SER A 492 5.41 12.56 14.85
C SER A 492 5.44 13.06 13.42
N ALA A 493 4.24 13.38 12.90
CA ALA A 493 4.10 14.23 11.72
C ALA A 493 4.06 15.74 12.08
N ALA A 494 3.76 16.10 13.33
CA ALA A 494 3.67 17.48 13.79
C ALA A 494 5.05 18.10 14.02
N SER A 495 5.17 19.40 13.72
CA SER A 495 6.37 20.22 13.95
C SER A 495 6.46 20.78 15.37
N GLU A 496 5.41 20.65 16.16
CA GLU A 496 5.33 21.03 17.57
C GLU A 496 4.48 20.01 18.33
N HIS A 497 4.80 19.78 19.60
CA HIS A 497 4.09 18.88 20.50
C HIS A 497 3.87 19.55 21.84
N HIS A 498 2.61 19.70 22.22
CA HIS A 498 2.23 20.15 23.55
C HIS A 498 2.36 18.99 24.54
N THR A 499 3.42 19.02 25.34
CA THR A 499 3.61 18.08 26.46
C THR A 499 3.07 18.73 27.73
N THR A 500 2.29 18.00 28.52
CA THR A 500 1.81 18.49 29.83
C THR A 500 2.53 17.79 30.97
N ALA A 501 2.62 18.44 32.12
CA ALA A 501 3.17 17.83 33.33
C ALA A 501 2.41 16.56 33.74
N SER A 502 1.08 16.54 33.54
CA SER A 502 0.26 15.35 33.73
C SER A 502 0.65 14.19 32.81
N THR A 503 0.97 14.44 31.54
CA THR A 503 1.42 13.38 30.61
C THR A 503 2.75 12.78 31.06
N VAL A 504 3.70 13.63 31.49
CA VAL A 504 5.01 13.16 31.99
C VAL A 504 4.85 12.36 33.27
N ARG A 505 3.97 12.80 34.19
CA ARG A 505 3.61 12.09 35.42
C ARG A 505 3.05 10.69 35.13
N GLN A 506 2.04 10.61 34.27
CA GLN A 506 1.44 9.34 33.85
C GLN A 506 2.48 8.39 33.26
N PHE A 507 3.43 8.90 32.47
CA PHE A 507 4.52 8.09 31.95
C PHE A 507 5.42 7.55 33.08
N THR A 508 5.82 8.39 34.04
CA THR A 508 6.63 7.93 35.18
C THR A 508 5.91 6.91 36.08
N GLU A 509 4.59 7.06 36.28
CA GLU A 509 3.75 6.11 37.02
C GLU A 509 3.68 4.77 36.29
N CYS A 510 3.54 4.79 34.95
CA CYS A 510 3.59 3.58 34.13
C CYS A 510 4.94 2.86 34.28
N LEU A 511 6.06 3.58 34.20
CA LEU A 511 7.39 2.98 34.37
C LEU A 511 7.58 2.37 35.77
N ALA A 512 7.08 3.04 36.82
CA ALA A 512 7.11 2.52 38.19
C ALA A 512 6.27 1.24 38.35
N ALA A 513 5.17 1.13 37.61
CA ALA A 513 4.35 -0.06 37.57
C ALA A 513 5.04 -1.22 36.84
N TYR A 514 5.77 -0.98 35.75
CA TYR A 514 6.43 -2.03 34.98
C TYR A 514 7.74 -2.54 35.58
N PHE A 515 8.54 -1.67 36.19
CA PHE A 515 9.94 -2.00 36.49
C PHE A 515 10.24 -2.18 37.97
N ASN A 516 11.02 -3.21 38.28
CA ASN A 516 11.59 -3.42 39.61
C ASN A 516 12.67 -2.38 39.91
N GLY A 517 12.69 -1.86 41.14
CA GLY A 517 13.69 -0.89 41.59
C GLY A 517 13.61 0.49 40.91
N TRP A 518 12.46 0.83 40.30
CA TRP A 518 12.30 2.07 39.55
C TRP A 518 12.55 3.33 40.40
N GLU A 519 12.12 3.36 41.66
CA GLU A 519 12.30 4.52 42.55
C GLU A 519 13.76 4.92 42.70
N GLU A 520 14.65 3.94 42.95
CA GLU A 520 16.09 4.17 43.08
C GLU A 520 16.71 4.56 41.73
N LEU A 521 16.38 3.81 40.67
CA LEU A 521 16.91 4.02 39.33
C LEU A 521 16.55 5.41 38.78
N SER A 522 15.32 5.88 39.02
CA SER A 522 14.79 7.13 38.48
C SER A 522 15.51 8.38 39.00
N GLN A 523 16.17 8.31 40.15
CA GLN A 523 16.86 9.45 40.77
C GLN A 523 18.14 9.85 40.03
N GLU A 524 18.82 8.87 39.43
CA GLU A 524 20.12 9.03 38.77
C GLU A 524 20.00 9.06 37.24
N LEU A 525 18.84 8.71 36.68
CA LEU A 525 18.60 8.56 35.25
C LEU A 525 18.67 9.88 34.46
N SER A 526 19.39 9.88 33.34
CA SER A 526 19.26 10.90 32.29
C SER A 526 18.15 10.54 31.30
N TRP A 527 17.46 11.56 30.78
CA TRP A 527 16.35 11.37 29.85
C TRP A 527 16.68 12.04 28.53
N GLU A 528 16.52 11.29 27.45
CA GLU A 528 16.53 11.79 26.07
C GLU A 528 15.20 11.49 25.39
N ILE A 529 14.62 12.49 24.74
CA ILE A 529 13.43 12.31 23.88
C ILE A 529 13.85 12.61 22.45
N ILE A 530 13.68 11.63 21.57
CA ILE A 530 13.94 11.75 20.14
C ILE A 530 12.60 11.84 19.41
N TYR A 531 12.32 13.00 18.84
CA TYR A 531 11.21 13.22 17.94
C TYR A 531 11.60 12.76 16.54
N VAL A 532 11.01 11.64 16.12
CA VAL A 532 11.28 11.00 14.82
C VAL A 532 10.23 11.48 13.83
N GLN A 533 10.67 12.11 12.73
CA GLN A 533 9.83 12.72 11.72
C GLN A 533 10.23 12.26 10.31
N HIS A 534 9.28 12.29 9.38
CA HIS A 534 9.55 12.06 7.96
C HIS A 534 10.39 13.20 7.42
N ALA A 535 11.39 12.88 6.60
CA ALA A 535 12.29 13.88 6.03
C ALA A 535 11.56 14.94 5.20
N ASP A 536 10.42 14.57 4.60
CA ASP A 536 9.55 15.49 3.84
C ASP A 536 8.59 16.29 4.73
N GLY A 537 8.46 15.93 6.01
CA GLY A 537 7.63 16.64 6.97
C GLY A 537 8.28 17.94 7.46
N MET A 538 7.46 18.84 8.03
CA MET A 538 7.98 20.08 8.62
C MET A 538 8.86 19.76 9.84
N PRO A 539 10.15 20.11 9.81
CA PRO A 539 11.07 19.72 10.87
C PRO A 539 10.77 20.47 12.16
N MET A 540 10.82 19.74 13.26
CA MET A 540 10.79 20.31 14.60
C MET A 540 12.12 21.01 14.85
N ASN A 541 12.06 22.33 15.07
CA ASN A 541 13.26 23.15 15.29
C ASN A 541 13.37 23.67 16.72
N ASP A 542 12.24 23.76 17.41
CA ASP A 542 12.16 24.35 18.74
C ASP A 542 12.14 23.28 19.83
N TRP A 543 12.65 23.66 21.00
CA TRP A 543 12.57 22.84 22.20
C TRP A 543 11.12 22.80 22.72
N GLN A 544 10.60 21.59 22.96
CA GLN A 544 9.21 21.34 23.33
C GLN A 544 9.00 21.57 24.84
N ARG A 545 8.06 22.46 25.15
CA ARG A 545 7.76 22.85 26.54
C ARG A 545 6.90 21.80 27.24
N CYS A 546 7.00 21.77 28.56
CA CYS A 546 6.12 21.01 29.43
C CYS A 546 5.24 21.99 30.19
N ASP A 547 3.95 22.02 29.86
CA ASP A 547 2.98 22.95 30.39
C ASP A 547 2.32 22.41 31.67
N VAL A 548 2.06 23.30 32.62
CA VAL A 548 1.34 23.01 33.87
C VAL A 548 -0.12 23.38 33.66
N VAL A 549 -1.00 22.38 33.64
CA VAL A 549 -2.45 22.57 33.43
C VAL A 549 -3.14 22.41 34.79
N ASN A 550 -3.56 23.52 35.39
CA ASN A 550 -4.08 23.57 36.75
C ASN A 550 -5.46 22.92 36.88
N ASN A 551 -5.57 21.84 37.66
CA ASN A 551 -6.86 21.27 38.07
C ASN A 551 -7.09 21.25 39.59
N ASP A 552 -6.07 21.24 40.46
CA ASP A 552 -6.20 21.41 41.93
C ASP A 552 -4.84 21.70 42.63
N GLY A 553 -4.84 22.43 43.75
CA GLY A 553 -3.63 23.02 44.36
C GLY A 553 -2.52 22.06 44.85
N VAL A 554 -2.81 20.79 45.12
CA VAL A 554 -1.77 19.78 45.47
C VAL A 554 -1.06 19.27 44.20
N SER A 555 -1.79 19.18 43.08
CA SER A 555 -1.20 18.78 41.80
C SER A 555 -0.30 19.86 41.20
N GLU A 556 -0.49 21.13 41.58
CA GLU A 556 0.26 22.26 41.05
C GLU A 556 1.74 22.26 41.46
N GLU A 557 2.07 21.96 42.74
CA GLU A 557 3.48 21.89 43.18
C GLU A 557 4.23 20.73 42.52
N GLU A 558 3.57 19.58 42.37
CA GLU A 558 4.14 18.41 41.71
C GLU A 558 4.34 18.65 40.21
N ASP A 559 3.34 19.21 39.53
CA ASP A 559 3.42 19.54 38.11
C ASP A 559 4.51 20.61 37.85
N GLN A 560 4.71 21.56 38.75
CA GLN A 560 5.83 22.51 38.69
C GLN A 560 7.20 21.81 38.84
N ARG A 561 7.32 20.80 39.71
CA ARG A 561 8.55 19.99 39.83
C ARG A 561 8.81 19.19 38.57
N ILE A 562 7.77 18.62 37.96
CA ILE A 562 7.86 17.88 36.69
C ILE A 562 8.27 18.81 35.54
N ALA A 563 7.68 20.00 35.45
CA ALA A 563 8.07 21.00 34.46
C ALA A 563 9.53 21.46 34.66
N ALA A 564 9.98 21.61 35.92
CA ALA A 564 11.38 21.92 36.24
C ALA A 564 12.34 20.78 35.88
N PHE A 565 11.94 19.53 36.13
CA PHE A 565 12.67 18.32 35.70
C PHE A 565 12.80 18.28 34.18
N TRP A 566 11.69 18.42 33.45
CA TRP A 566 11.64 18.45 32.00
C TRP A 566 12.59 19.52 31.43
N LYS A 567 12.55 20.73 32.00
CA LYS A 567 13.40 21.86 31.60
C LYS A 567 14.88 21.66 31.92
N GLY A 568 15.19 20.98 33.02
CA GLY A 568 16.53 20.90 33.58
C GLY A 568 17.32 19.66 33.18
N ARG A 569 16.65 18.52 33.01
CA ARG A 569 17.25 17.18 32.94
C ARG A 569 16.84 16.35 31.73
N VAL A 570 15.87 16.80 30.92
CA VAL A 570 15.47 16.11 29.68
C VAL A 570 16.14 16.77 28.48
N HIS A 571 16.97 16.01 27.78
CA HIS A 571 17.51 16.41 26.48
C HIS A 571 16.53 16.02 25.38
N GLN A 572 16.36 16.89 24.39
CA GLN A 572 15.42 16.68 23.30
C GLN A 572 16.16 16.74 21.97
N TYR A 573 15.80 15.84 21.08
CA TYR A 573 16.42 15.73 19.77
C TYR A 573 15.36 15.59 18.69
N GLN A 574 15.67 16.10 17.51
CA GLN A 574 14.94 15.84 16.30
C GLN A 574 15.74 14.87 15.44
N LEU A 575 15.02 13.94 14.82
CA LEU A 575 15.57 12.98 13.88
C LEU A 575 14.66 12.91 12.64
N ALA A 576 15.17 13.36 11.51
CA ALA A 576 14.52 13.16 10.22
C ALA A 576 14.99 11.82 9.62
N ILE A 577 14.05 10.94 9.29
CA ILE A 577 14.32 9.67 8.59
C ILE A 577 13.63 9.65 7.23
N SER A 578 14.26 8.96 6.30
CA SER A 578 13.84 8.80 4.92
C SER A 578 13.96 7.34 4.50
N PRO A 579 13.29 6.91 3.42
CA PRO A 579 13.49 5.56 2.87
C PRO A 579 14.95 5.24 2.52
N GLY A 580 15.78 6.26 2.24
CA GLY A 580 17.21 6.11 1.98
C GLY A 580 18.02 5.63 3.20
N ASP A 581 17.52 5.83 4.42
CA ASP A 581 18.19 5.42 5.66
C ASP A 581 18.21 3.90 5.89
N PHE A 582 17.50 3.15 5.06
CA PHE A 582 17.48 1.68 5.06
C PHE A 582 18.35 1.06 3.98
N ARG A 583 18.93 1.87 3.09
CA ARG A 583 19.82 1.40 2.04
C ARG A 583 21.21 1.13 2.64
N ARG A 584 21.80 0.00 2.28
CA ARG A 584 23.25 -0.16 2.41
C ARG A 584 23.93 0.77 1.43
N ASP A 585 25.14 1.21 1.75
CA ASP A 585 26.13 1.50 0.72
C ASP A 585 26.35 0.21 -0.09
N GLU A 586 25.54 0.00 -1.13
CA GLU A 586 25.71 -1.06 -2.14
C GLU A 586 27.01 -0.85 -2.95
N ALA A 587 27.72 0.26 -2.73
CA ALA A 587 29.00 0.57 -3.34
C ALA A 587 30.18 -0.32 -2.89
N LEU A 588 30.01 -1.25 -1.94
CA LEU A 588 31.10 -2.10 -1.42
C LEU A 588 30.92 -3.62 -1.62
N ARG A 589 30.04 -4.05 -2.53
CA ARG A 589 29.95 -5.48 -2.93
C ARG A 589 30.15 -5.74 -4.42
N SER A 590 30.83 -4.83 -5.11
CA SER A 590 31.38 -5.07 -6.44
C SER A 590 32.88 -5.37 -6.34
N GLU A 591 33.23 -6.52 -5.77
CA GLU A 591 34.53 -7.19 -5.94
C GLU A 591 34.49 -8.51 -5.14
N VAL A 592 34.05 -9.59 -5.80
CA VAL A 592 34.73 -10.90 -5.98
C VAL A 592 33.90 -11.73 -6.96
#